data_AF-A0A8S0REH7-F1
#
_entry.id   AF-A0A8S0REH7-F1
#
_cell.length_a   1.000
_cell.length_b   1.000
_cell.length_c   1.000
_cell.angle_alpha   90.00
_cell.angle_beta   90.00
_cell.angle_gamma   90.00
#
_symmetry.space_group_name_H-M   'P 1'
#
loop_
_entity.id
_entity.type
_entity.pdbx_description
1 polymer ?
#
loop_
_entity_poly.entity_id
_entity_poly.type
_entity_poly.pdbx_seq_one_letter_code
_entity_poly.pdbx_strand_id
1 'polypeptide(L)'
;MQKLMLATHFESEFFLFDDACILDIDNFVKRLSSIKEKGVRPDLIGSIITHYASKWLPDLLDDDGKKTIPNAEESPESVTTSWMKKRFFVETLVGILPPEKESIPCNFLLRLLRIASMVRVEPAYRDELEKRVSWQLDQASLSELMIPSFSHTCTTLLDVELVLRLVRRFMNLDEAVRSGAALIKVTKLVDCYLAEAAVDSNLTSSEFVALASEVPSHARAMEDGLYRAIDTYLK
;
A
#
# COMPACT_ATOMS: atom_id res chain seq x y z
N MET A 1 23.56 7.53 4.29
CA MET A 1 23.77 6.91 2.97
C MET A 1 22.63 5.97 2.55
N GLN A 2 22.06 5.15 3.44
CA GLN A 2 20.94 4.25 3.11
C GLN A 2 19.62 5.00 2.76
N LYS A 3 19.37 6.16 3.41
CA LYS A 3 18.26 7.08 3.11
C LYS A 3 18.35 7.71 1.71
N LEU A 4 19.57 7.81 1.15
CA LEU A 4 19.80 8.31 -0.21
C LEU A 4 19.63 7.19 -1.25
N MET A 5 20.06 5.96 -0.92
CA MET A 5 20.00 4.81 -1.84
C MET A 5 18.58 4.37 -2.19
N LEU A 6 17.65 4.39 -1.21
CA LEU A 6 16.24 4.08 -1.46
C LEU A 6 15.55 5.18 -2.28
N ALA A 7 15.90 6.46 -2.08
CA ALA A 7 15.34 7.54 -2.90
C ALA A 7 15.87 7.48 -4.35
N THR A 8 17.17 7.24 -4.53
CA THR A 8 17.81 7.23 -5.86
C THR A 8 17.42 6.03 -6.73
N HIS A 9 17.03 4.90 -6.13
CA HIS A 9 16.56 3.73 -6.90
C HIS A 9 15.10 3.86 -7.37
N PHE A 10 14.32 4.76 -6.77
CA PHE A 10 12.89 4.98 -7.09
C PHE A 10 12.66 6.19 -8.02
N GLU A 11 13.58 7.15 -8.08
CA GLU A 11 13.50 8.30 -8.99
C GLU A 11 13.71 7.92 -10.48
N SER A 12 14.31 6.76 -10.78
CA SER A 12 14.55 6.32 -12.17
C SER A 12 13.32 5.73 -12.86
N GLU A 13 12.21 5.49 -12.16
CA GLU A 13 10.97 4.90 -12.71
C GLU A 13 9.93 5.96 -13.14
N PHE A 14 10.30 7.24 -13.20
CA PHE A 14 9.38 8.33 -13.55
C PHE A 14 9.09 8.49 -15.04
N PHE A 15 9.77 7.78 -15.96
CA PHE A 15 9.76 8.15 -17.38
C PHE A 15 8.84 7.31 -18.29
N LEU A 16 7.94 6.47 -17.75
CA LEU A 16 7.10 5.58 -18.57
C LEU A 16 5.66 6.07 -18.84
N PHE A 17 5.24 7.21 -18.25
CA PHE A 17 3.88 7.72 -18.37
C PHE A 17 3.77 8.83 -19.43
N ASP A 18 3.61 8.45 -20.70
CA ASP A 18 3.32 9.36 -21.82
C ASP A 18 1.80 9.45 -22.14
N ASP A 19 1.38 10.35 -23.02
CA ASP A 19 -0.01 10.53 -23.50
C ASP A 19 -0.61 9.23 -24.05
N ALA A 20 0.22 8.34 -24.62
CA ALA A 20 -0.18 7.01 -25.04
C ALA A 20 -0.72 6.15 -23.88
N CYS A 21 -0.16 6.31 -22.67
CA CYS A 21 -0.64 5.63 -21.46
C CYS A 21 -2.03 6.14 -21.06
N ILE A 22 -2.25 7.46 -21.12
CA ILE A 22 -3.54 8.09 -20.78
C ILE A 22 -4.65 7.59 -21.72
N LEU A 23 -4.36 7.57 -23.03
CA LEU A 23 -5.31 7.06 -24.00
C LEU A 23 -5.59 5.55 -23.82
N ASP A 24 -4.57 4.76 -23.47
CA ASP A 24 -4.71 3.33 -23.20
C ASP A 24 -5.60 3.08 -21.97
N ILE A 25 -5.46 3.87 -20.88
CA ILE A 25 -6.29 3.72 -19.69
C ILE A 25 -7.74 4.11 -19.95
N ASP A 26 -8.01 5.17 -20.72
CA ASP A 26 -9.39 5.53 -21.09
C ASP A 26 -10.07 4.42 -21.91
N ASN A 27 -9.33 3.84 -22.85
CA ASN A 27 -9.81 2.71 -23.65
C ASN A 27 -9.96 1.44 -22.81
N PHE A 28 -9.10 1.23 -21.81
CA PHE A 28 -9.23 0.14 -20.86
C PHE A 28 -10.48 0.30 -20.00
N VAL A 29 -10.72 1.49 -19.43
CA VAL A 29 -11.91 1.79 -18.61
C VAL A 29 -13.19 1.53 -19.40
N LYS A 30 -13.28 2.01 -20.65
CA LYS A 30 -14.45 1.76 -21.52
C LYS A 30 -14.69 0.27 -21.76
N ARG A 31 -13.63 -0.48 -22.09
CA ARG A 31 -13.71 -1.94 -22.27
C ARG A 31 -14.13 -2.65 -20.98
N LEU A 32 -13.57 -2.23 -19.85
CA LEU A 32 -13.88 -2.80 -18.54
C LEU A 32 -15.35 -2.57 -18.16
N SER A 33 -15.92 -1.40 -18.47
CA SER A 33 -17.35 -1.12 -18.27
C SER A 33 -18.23 -2.09 -19.07
N SER A 34 -17.92 -2.33 -20.35
CA SER A 34 -18.64 -3.33 -21.16
C SER A 34 -18.45 -4.77 -20.66
N ILE A 35 -17.34 -5.08 -20.00
CA ILE A 35 -17.11 -6.38 -19.34
C ILE A 35 -17.97 -6.51 -18.08
N LYS A 36 -18.05 -5.44 -17.27
CA LYS A 36 -18.89 -5.37 -16.06
C LYS A 36 -20.36 -5.56 -16.39
N GLU A 37 -20.86 -4.93 -17.46
CA GLU A 37 -22.24 -5.06 -17.94
C GLU A 37 -22.63 -6.50 -18.32
N LYS A 38 -21.65 -7.36 -18.64
CA LYS A 38 -21.88 -8.78 -18.94
C LYS A 38 -21.98 -9.66 -17.69
N GLY A 39 -21.96 -9.06 -16.49
CA GLY A 39 -22.07 -9.80 -15.22
C GLY A 39 -20.84 -10.64 -14.88
N VAL A 40 -19.66 -10.22 -15.35
CA VAL A 40 -18.40 -10.89 -15.01
C VAL A 40 -18.14 -10.77 -13.51
N ARG A 41 -17.66 -11.85 -12.89
CA ARG A 41 -17.43 -11.91 -11.45
C ARG A 41 -16.39 -10.86 -11.00
N PRO A 42 -16.57 -10.22 -9.83
CA PRO A 42 -15.66 -9.20 -9.31
C PRO A 42 -14.20 -9.62 -9.17
N ASP A 43 -13.93 -10.87 -8.78
CA ASP A 43 -12.58 -11.43 -8.65
C ASP A 43 -11.85 -11.49 -10.01
N LEU A 44 -12.59 -11.81 -11.08
CA LEU A 44 -12.03 -11.82 -12.43
C LEU A 44 -11.81 -10.39 -12.95
N ILE A 45 -12.73 -9.47 -12.66
CA ILE A 45 -12.53 -8.04 -12.97
C ILE A 45 -11.29 -7.52 -12.24
N GLY A 46 -11.13 -7.87 -10.96
CA GLY A 46 -9.97 -7.50 -10.17
C GLY A 46 -8.68 -8.06 -10.75
N SER A 47 -8.67 -9.33 -11.17
CA SER A 47 -7.52 -9.95 -11.84
C SER A 47 -7.15 -9.23 -13.14
N ILE A 48 -8.13 -8.82 -13.95
CA ILE A 48 -7.92 -8.05 -15.18
C ILE A 48 -7.28 -6.69 -14.86
N ILE A 49 -7.78 -5.98 -13.83
CA ILE A 49 -7.22 -4.68 -13.42
C ILE A 49 -5.81 -4.84 -12.88
N THR A 50 -5.55 -5.81 -12.00
CA THR A 50 -4.21 -6.07 -11.45
C THR A 50 -3.20 -6.39 -12.56
N HIS A 51 -3.60 -7.23 -13.52
CA HIS A 51 -2.77 -7.54 -14.68
C HIS A 51 -2.52 -6.29 -15.53
N TYR A 52 -3.55 -5.51 -15.84
CA TYR A 52 -3.42 -4.26 -16.58
C TYR A 52 -2.47 -3.26 -15.88
N ALA A 53 -2.63 -3.09 -14.57
CA ALA A 53 -1.83 -2.16 -13.78
C ALA A 53 -0.34 -2.52 -13.78
N SER A 54 -0.01 -3.83 -13.70
CA SER A 54 1.38 -4.31 -13.71
C SER A 54 2.16 -3.98 -15.00
N LYS A 55 1.46 -3.74 -16.12
CA LYS A 55 2.08 -3.28 -17.37
C LYS A 55 2.70 -1.88 -17.25
N TRP A 56 2.10 -1.03 -16.42
CA TRP A 56 2.41 0.39 -16.31
C TRP A 56 3.07 0.77 -14.99
N LEU A 57 2.88 -0.06 -13.95
CA LEU A 57 3.49 0.09 -12.63
C LEU A 57 4.22 -1.22 -12.27
N PRO A 58 5.48 -1.40 -12.71
CA PRO A 58 6.27 -2.58 -12.40
C PRO A 58 6.42 -2.84 -10.90
N ASP A 59 6.42 -1.78 -10.09
CA ASP A 59 6.40 -1.82 -8.62
C ASP A 59 5.20 -2.58 -8.01
N LEU A 60 4.18 -2.92 -8.81
CA LEU A 60 3.06 -3.75 -8.37
C LEU A 60 3.35 -5.26 -8.45
N LEU A 61 4.42 -5.68 -9.15
CA LEU A 61 4.83 -7.09 -9.29
C LEU A 61 5.52 -7.60 -8.02
N ASP A 62 5.38 -8.91 -7.75
CA ASP A 62 6.12 -9.57 -6.67
C ASP A 62 7.61 -9.59 -7.03
N ASP A 63 8.44 -9.01 -6.15
CA ASP A 63 9.90 -8.93 -6.30
C ASP A 63 10.52 -10.31 -6.11
N ASP A 64 10.62 -11.08 -7.19
CA ASP A 64 11.56 -12.18 -7.33
C ASP A 64 12.46 -11.92 -8.56
N GLY A 65 13.40 -10.98 -8.38
CA GLY A 65 14.64 -10.96 -9.15
C GLY A 65 14.51 -10.80 -10.67
N LYS A 66 14.23 -9.58 -11.14
CA LYS A 66 14.85 -8.92 -12.31
C LYS A 66 14.05 -7.68 -12.66
N LYS A 67 14.43 -6.53 -12.09
CA LYS A 67 14.06 -5.24 -12.68
C LYS A 67 14.84 -5.08 -13.97
N THR A 68 14.25 -5.49 -15.11
CA THR A 68 14.71 -5.00 -16.41
C THR A 68 14.37 -3.53 -16.47
N ILE A 69 15.38 -2.69 -16.30
CA ILE A 69 15.32 -1.26 -16.57
C ILE A 69 15.09 -1.13 -18.09
N PRO A 70 13.92 -0.67 -18.57
CA PRO A 70 13.83 -0.24 -19.95
C PRO A 70 14.72 1.00 -20.08
N ASN A 71 15.58 1.04 -21.10
CA ASN A 71 16.30 2.26 -21.44
C ASN A 71 15.26 3.38 -21.63
N ALA A 72 15.21 4.31 -20.67
CA ALA A 72 14.37 5.49 -20.78
C ALA A 72 14.98 6.37 -21.87
N GLU A 73 14.31 6.44 -23.02
CA GLU A 73 14.53 7.56 -23.93
C GLU A 73 14.03 8.82 -23.20
N GLU A 74 14.95 9.73 -22.90
CA GLU A 74 14.66 11.01 -22.28
C GLU A 74 13.73 11.80 -23.22
N SER A 75 12.42 11.71 -22.97
CA SER A 75 11.47 12.63 -23.59
C SER A 75 11.69 14.02 -22.98
N PRO A 76 11.50 15.11 -23.74
CA PRO A 76 11.68 16.49 -23.25
C PRO A 76 10.60 16.94 -22.27
N GLU A 77 9.83 16.02 -21.69
CA GLU A 77 8.67 16.31 -20.86
C GLU A 77 9.09 16.66 -19.42
N SER A 78 8.43 17.68 -18.83
CA SER A 78 8.72 18.12 -17.47
C SER A 78 8.41 17.02 -16.45
N VAL A 79 9.28 16.85 -15.45
CA VAL A 79 9.11 15.95 -14.29
C VAL A 79 7.74 16.14 -13.64
N THR A 80 7.26 17.38 -13.57
CA THR A 80 5.94 17.72 -13.00
C THR A 80 4.79 17.13 -13.80
N THR A 81 4.89 17.12 -15.14
CA THR A 81 3.85 16.56 -16.01
C THR A 81 3.80 15.05 -15.87
N SER A 82 4.94 14.36 -15.92
CA SER A 82 4.99 12.91 -15.72
C SER A 82 4.43 12.50 -14.35
N TRP A 83 4.78 13.26 -13.29
CA TRP A 83 4.21 13.05 -11.96
C TRP A 83 2.69 13.15 -11.95
N MET A 84 2.12 14.18 -12.58
CA MET A 84 0.67 14.37 -12.67
C MET A 84 0.00 13.24 -13.47
N LYS A 85 0.63 12.76 -14.55
CA LYS A 85 0.14 11.62 -15.34
C LYS A 85 0.12 10.34 -14.51
N LYS A 86 1.18 10.05 -13.76
CA LYS A 86 1.24 8.89 -12.84
C LYS A 86 0.18 8.99 -11.75
N ARG A 87 -0.03 10.17 -11.17
CA ARG A 87 -1.10 10.42 -10.20
C ARG A 87 -2.48 10.13 -10.80
N PHE A 88 -2.78 10.71 -11.96
CA PHE A 88 -4.05 10.50 -12.67
C PHE A 88 -4.29 9.00 -12.95
N PHE A 89 -3.26 8.28 -13.38
CA PHE A 89 -3.33 6.85 -13.62
C PHE A 89 -3.69 6.06 -12.35
N VAL A 90 -3.02 6.35 -11.23
CA VAL A 90 -3.30 5.70 -9.94
C VAL A 90 -4.72 6.01 -9.47
N GLU A 91 -5.15 7.26 -9.53
CA GLU A 91 -6.51 7.67 -9.15
C GLU A 91 -7.57 6.94 -10.01
N THR A 92 -7.33 6.84 -11.32
CA THR A 92 -8.21 6.11 -12.24
C THR A 92 -8.25 4.62 -11.92
N LEU A 93 -7.10 3.99 -11.61
CA LEU A 93 -7.05 2.59 -11.19
C LEU A 93 -7.90 2.36 -9.93
N VAL A 94 -7.76 3.21 -8.91
CA VAL A 94 -8.56 3.13 -7.67
C VAL A 94 -10.05 3.27 -8.00
N GLY A 95 -10.41 4.21 -8.88
CA GLY A 95 -11.80 4.47 -9.28
C GLY A 95 -12.48 3.31 -10.02
N ILE A 96 -11.72 2.40 -10.64
CA ILE A 96 -12.29 1.24 -11.36
C ILE A 96 -12.28 -0.07 -10.58
N LEU A 97 -11.65 -0.11 -9.39
CA LEU A 97 -11.57 -1.33 -8.57
C LEU A 97 -12.97 -1.85 -8.18
N PRO A 98 -13.24 -3.17 -8.24
CA PRO A 98 -14.53 -3.73 -7.84
C PRO A 98 -14.77 -3.48 -6.35
N PRO A 99 -15.95 -3.02 -5.92
CA PRO A 99 -16.22 -2.68 -4.51
C PRO A 99 -16.23 -3.89 -3.57
N GLU A 100 -16.34 -5.10 -4.09
CA GLU A 100 -16.48 -6.33 -3.31
C GLU A 100 -15.19 -6.66 -2.56
N LYS A 101 -15.35 -7.11 -1.30
CA LYS A 101 -14.25 -7.62 -0.48
C LYS A 101 -13.55 -8.77 -1.21
N GLU A 102 -12.23 -8.84 -1.07
CA GLU A 102 -11.38 -9.90 -1.64
C GLU A 102 -11.40 -10.00 -3.19
N SER A 103 -12.00 -9.02 -3.89
CA SER A 103 -11.90 -8.92 -5.35
C SER A 103 -10.49 -8.55 -5.82
N ILE A 104 -9.70 -7.92 -4.95
CA ILE A 104 -8.32 -7.50 -5.20
C ILE A 104 -7.43 -8.03 -4.05
N PRO A 105 -6.28 -8.67 -4.35
CA PRO A 105 -5.35 -9.15 -3.34
C PRO A 105 -4.83 -8.03 -2.41
N CYS A 106 -4.73 -8.30 -1.11
CA CYS A 106 -4.26 -7.32 -0.12
C CYS A 106 -2.87 -6.74 -0.44
N ASN A 107 -1.92 -7.58 -0.86
CA ASN A 107 -0.57 -7.12 -1.21
C ASN A 107 -0.57 -6.15 -2.39
N PHE A 108 -1.42 -6.39 -3.40
CA PHE A 108 -1.58 -5.45 -4.51
C PHE A 108 -2.13 -4.11 -4.03
N LEU A 109 -3.12 -4.11 -3.14
CA LEU A 109 -3.66 -2.87 -2.56
C LEU A 109 -2.63 -2.11 -1.73
N LEU A 110 -1.78 -2.80 -0.97
CA LEU A 110 -0.70 -2.19 -0.20
C LEU A 110 0.37 -1.57 -1.10
N ARG A 111 0.75 -2.24 -2.18
CA ARG A 111 1.65 -1.67 -3.21
C ARG A 111 1.03 -0.47 -3.90
N LEU A 112 -0.25 -0.55 -4.25
CA LEU A 112 -0.98 0.57 -4.84
C LEU A 112 -1.08 1.74 -3.87
N LEU A 113 -1.31 1.48 -2.57
CA LEU A 113 -1.32 2.48 -1.51
C LEU A 113 0.06 3.13 -1.32
N ARG A 114 1.15 2.35 -1.39
CA ARG A 114 2.53 2.88 -1.39
C ARG A 114 2.73 3.88 -2.53
N ILE A 115 2.36 3.49 -3.76
CA ILE A 115 2.48 4.35 -4.94
C ILE A 115 1.56 5.57 -4.81
N ALA A 116 0.34 5.39 -4.29
CA ALA A 116 -0.63 6.45 -4.07
C ALA A 116 -0.13 7.50 -3.06
N SER A 117 0.50 7.05 -1.96
CA SER A 117 1.16 7.92 -0.98
C SER A 117 2.33 8.67 -1.59
N MET A 118 3.13 8.00 -2.42
CA MET A 118 4.23 8.63 -3.16
C MET A 118 3.70 9.75 -4.05
N VAL A 119 2.75 9.46 -4.97
CA VAL A 119 2.21 10.45 -5.92
C VAL A 119 1.22 11.46 -5.32
N ARG A 120 0.96 11.32 -4.01
CA ARG A 120 0.09 12.17 -3.18
C ARG A 120 -1.35 12.28 -3.70
N VAL A 121 -1.96 11.18 -4.14
CA VAL A 121 -3.35 11.16 -4.66
C VAL A 121 -4.36 11.90 -3.78
N GLU A 122 -5.51 12.29 -4.34
CA GLU A 122 -6.54 12.98 -3.56
C GLU A 122 -7.02 12.12 -2.36
N PRO A 123 -7.38 12.76 -1.22
CA PRO A 123 -7.76 12.05 0.00
C PRO A 123 -8.86 11.00 -0.17
N ALA A 124 -9.79 11.20 -1.10
CA ALA A 124 -10.86 10.25 -1.38
C ALA A 124 -10.33 8.90 -1.90
N TYR A 125 -9.34 8.92 -2.80
CA TYR A 125 -8.74 7.68 -3.34
C TYR A 125 -7.87 6.99 -2.29
N ARG A 126 -7.17 7.77 -1.47
CA ARG A 126 -6.39 7.24 -0.33
C ARG A 126 -7.30 6.58 0.70
N ASP A 127 -8.41 7.22 1.08
CA ASP A 127 -9.38 6.68 2.04
C ASP A 127 -10.00 5.37 1.54
N GLU A 128 -10.34 5.30 0.24
CA GLU A 128 -10.89 4.10 -0.38
C GLU A 128 -9.87 2.93 -0.37
N LEU A 129 -8.60 3.20 -0.68
CA LEU A 129 -7.54 2.19 -0.57
C LEU A 129 -7.35 1.70 0.86
N GLU A 130 -7.26 2.63 1.82
CA GLU A 130 -7.09 2.28 3.23
C GLU A 130 -8.25 1.45 3.77
N LYS A 131 -9.49 1.82 3.42
CA LYS A 131 -10.69 1.07 3.79
C LYS A 131 -10.60 -0.36 3.28
N ARG A 132 -10.22 -0.56 2.02
CA ARG A 132 -10.11 -1.89 1.40
C ARG A 132 -8.97 -2.71 2.00
N VAL A 133 -7.81 -2.11 2.26
CA VAL A 133 -6.69 -2.77 2.95
C VAL A 133 -7.10 -3.20 4.35
N SER A 134 -7.76 -2.30 5.09
CA SER A 134 -8.18 -2.55 6.46
C SER A 134 -9.15 -3.73 6.59
N TRP A 135 -9.95 -4.04 5.56
CA TRP A 135 -10.87 -5.19 5.59
C TRP A 135 -10.22 -6.57 5.46
N GLN A 136 -8.99 -6.61 4.99
CA GLN A 136 -8.24 -7.84 4.73
C GLN A 136 -6.81 -7.73 5.26
N LEU A 137 -6.62 -6.91 6.30
CA LEU A 137 -5.30 -6.67 6.90
C LEU A 137 -4.67 -7.96 7.44
N ASP A 138 -5.49 -8.97 7.77
CA ASP A 138 -5.03 -10.31 8.15
C ASP A 138 -4.37 -11.11 7.01
N GLN A 139 -4.45 -10.61 5.78
CA GLN A 139 -3.81 -11.17 4.59
C GLN A 139 -2.54 -10.39 4.17
N ALA A 140 -2.22 -9.29 4.86
CA ALA A 140 -1.07 -8.46 4.54
C ALA A 140 0.25 -9.14 4.94
N SER A 141 1.27 -8.96 4.12
CA SER A 141 2.65 -9.23 4.53
C SER A 141 3.28 -8.02 5.22
N LEU A 142 4.25 -8.28 6.09
CA LEU A 142 5.03 -7.23 6.73
C LEU A 142 5.76 -6.36 5.69
N SER A 143 6.37 -6.98 4.67
CA SER A 143 7.13 -6.28 3.63
C SER A 143 6.30 -5.27 2.86
N GLU A 144 5.02 -5.56 2.60
CA GLU A 144 4.12 -4.64 1.90
C GLU A 144 3.50 -3.60 2.83
N LEU A 145 3.32 -3.93 4.12
CA LEU A 145 2.85 -2.97 5.12
C LEU A 145 3.89 -1.90 5.47
N MET A 146 5.19 -2.20 5.29
CA MET A 146 6.29 -1.23 5.46
C MET A 146 6.29 -0.19 4.33
N ILE A 147 5.37 0.77 4.43
CA ILE A 147 5.24 1.89 3.49
C ILE A 147 6.11 3.05 3.98
N PRO A 148 7.01 3.58 3.12
CA PRO A 148 7.85 4.73 3.49
C PRO A 148 7.03 6.00 3.74
N SER A 149 7.55 6.87 4.60
CA SER A 149 7.05 8.24 4.74
C SER A 149 7.53 9.11 3.58
N PHE A 150 6.61 9.65 2.78
CA PHE A 150 6.89 10.56 1.65
C PHE A 150 6.76 12.04 2.02
N SER A 151 6.69 12.36 3.32
CA SER A 151 6.60 13.73 3.80
C SER A 151 7.99 14.34 4.01
N HIS A 152 8.23 15.51 3.41
CA HIS A 152 9.48 16.26 3.60
C HIS A 152 9.65 16.81 5.03
N THR A 153 8.59 16.83 5.84
CA THR A 153 8.62 17.29 7.23
C THR A 153 8.72 16.15 8.24
N CYS A 154 8.58 14.91 7.79
CA CYS A 154 8.61 13.73 8.65
C CYS A 154 10.05 13.18 8.72
N THR A 155 10.51 12.90 9.93
CA THR A 155 11.86 12.38 10.16
C THR A 155 11.91 10.85 10.11
N THR A 156 10.79 10.19 10.41
CA THR A 156 10.66 8.72 10.36
C THR A 156 10.81 8.19 8.94
N LEU A 157 11.30 6.96 8.84
CA LEU A 157 11.46 6.23 7.59
C LEU A 157 10.13 5.65 7.12
N LEU A 158 9.26 5.27 8.06
CA LEU A 158 7.98 4.61 7.81
C LEU A 158 6.81 5.54 8.13
N ASP A 159 5.72 5.40 7.38
CA ASP A 159 4.45 6.06 7.66
C ASP A 159 3.68 5.28 8.74
N VAL A 160 4.07 5.50 10.00
CA VAL A 160 3.48 4.81 11.16
C VAL A 160 2.03 5.23 11.38
N GLU A 161 1.71 6.50 11.10
CA GLU A 161 0.34 7.01 11.18
C GLU A 161 -0.59 6.34 10.16
N LEU A 162 -0.10 6.03 8.95
CA LEU A 162 -0.86 5.20 8.00
C LEU A 162 -1.19 3.83 8.59
N VAL A 163 -0.20 3.13 9.16
CA VAL A 163 -0.41 1.80 9.75
C VAL A 163 -1.36 1.87 10.95
N LEU A 164 -1.23 2.89 11.79
CA LEU A 164 -2.17 3.16 12.88
C LEU A 164 -3.61 3.29 12.37
N ARG A 165 -3.83 4.05 11.30
CA ARG A 165 -5.17 4.23 10.70
C ARG A 165 -5.72 2.94 10.09
N LEU A 166 -4.88 2.12 9.47
CA LEU A 166 -5.28 0.80 8.95
C LEU A 166 -5.69 -0.17 10.07
N VAL A 167 -4.87 -0.27 11.12
CA VAL A 167 -5.12 -1.15 12.27
C VAL A 167 -6.37 -0.71 13.02
N ARG A 168 -6.53 0.59 13.28
CA ARG A 168 -7.72 1.14 13.93
C ARG A 168 -8.99 0.82 13.14
N ARG A 169 -8.97 0.92 11.81
CA ARG A 169 -10.12 0.54 10.97
C ARG A 169 -10.40 -0.95 11.05
N PHE A 170 -9.39 -1.81 11.01
CA PHE A 170 -9.55 -3.25 11.17
C PHE A 170 -10.17 -3.62 12.52
N MET A 171 -9.72 -2.99 13.61
CA MET A 171 -10.23 -3.26 14.97
C MET A 171 -11.68 -2.81 15.16
N ASN A 172 -12.11 -1.79 14.41
CA ASN A 172 -13.48 -1.29 14.40
C ASN A 172 -14.42 -2.04 13.44
N LEU A 173 -13.97 -3.13 12.81
CA LEU A 173 -14.86 -4.01 12.03
C LEU A 173 -15.77 -4.82 12.94
N ASP A 174 -16.98 -5.10 12.45
CA ASP A 174 -17.92 -6.00 13.12
C ASP A 174 -17.25 -7.33 13.45
N GLU A 175 -17.47 -7.85 14.66
CA GLU A 175 -16.86 -9.11 15.11
C GLU A 175 -17.25 -10.30 14.23
N ALA A 176 -18.42 -10.24 13.58
CA ALA A 176 -18.84 -11.23 12.58
C ALA A 176 -17.94 -11.25 11.33
N VAL A 177 -17.33 -10.11 10.99
CA VAL A 177 -16.38 -9.96 9.87
C VAL A 177 -14.95 -10.26 10.33
N ARG A 178 -14.61 -9.87 11.56
CA ARG A 178 -13.28 -10.05 12.17
C ARG A 178 -13.21 -11.37 12.94
N SER A 179 -12.90 -12.46 12.24
CA SER A 179 -12.69 -13.76 12.90
C SER A 179 -11.55 -13.72 13.92
N GLY A 180 -11.60 -14.59 14.94
CA GLY A 180 -10.51 -14.72 15.91
C GLY A 180 -9.15 -15.05 15.27
N ALA A 181 -9.16 -15.84 14.19
CA ALA A 181 -7.95 -16.14 13.42
C ALA A 181 -7.38 -14.89 12.73
N ALA A 182 -8.24 -14.04 12.16
CA ALA A 182 -7.83 -12.77 11.56
C ALA A 182 -7.25 -11.82 12.60
N LEU A 183 -7.87 -11.73 13.78
CA LEU A 183 -7.36 -10.92 14.90
C LEU A 183 -5.95 -11.34 15.33
N ILE A 184 -5.71 -12.66 15.46
CA ILE A 184 -4.38 -13.18 15.81
C ILE A 184 -3.35 -12.82 14.73
N LYS A 185 -3.69 -13.00 13.44
CA LYS A 185 -2.78 -12.63 12.34
C LYS A 185 -2.42 -11.15 12.34
N VAL A 186 -3.41 -10.27 12.52
CA VAL A 186 -3.15 -8.81 12.59
C VAL A 186 -2.35 -8.45 13.83
N THR A 187 -2.58 -9.11 14.97
CA THR A 187 -1.78 -8.89 16.19
C THR A 187 -0.30 -9.19 15.94
N LYS A 188 0.01 -10.36 15.36
CA LYS A 188 1.38 -10.72 14.94
C LYS A 188 1.97 -9.71 13.97
N LEU A 189 1.18 -9.28 12.99
CA LEU A 189 1.62 -8.33 11.99
C LEU A 189 2.00 -6.97 12.62
N VAL A 190 1.18 -6.47 13.55
CA VAL A 190 1.42 -5.23 14.29
C VAL A 190 2.67 -5.35 15.16
N ASP A 191 2.81 -6.44 15.91
CA ASP A 191 3.97 -6.64 16.79
C ASP A 191 5.27 -6.79 15.97
N CYS A 192 5.22 -7.47 14.82
CA CYS A 192 6.36 -7.51 13.87
C CYS A 192 6.67 -6.13 13.28
N TYR A 193 5.66 -5.36 12.90
CA TYR A 193 5.84 -4.00 12.39
C TYR A 193 6.49 -3.09 13.44
N LEU A 194 6.01 -3.13 14.69
CA LEU A 194 6.59 -2.36 15.79
C LEU A 194 8.05 -2.74 16.04
N ALA A 195 8.41 -4.01 15.93
CA ALA A 195 9.80 -4.45 16.09
C ALA A 195 10.72 -3.90 14.99
N GLU A 196 10.27 -3.86 13.74
CA GLU A 196 11.03 -3.26 12.63
C GLU A 196 11.07 -1.72 12.72
N ALA A 197 9.95 -1.09 13.05
CA ALA A 197 9.85 0.36 13.19
C ALA A 197 10.68 0.90 14.36
N ALA A 198 10.80 0.11 15.45
CA ALA A 198 11.61 0.48 16.62
C ALA A 198 13.11 0.63 16.33
N VAL A 199 13.60 0.10 15.21
CA VAL A 199 15.00 0.30 14.77
C VAL A 199 15.23 1.73 14.25
N ASP A 200 14.16 2.44 13.87
CA ASP A 200 14.23 3.85 13.49
C ASP A 200 14.29 4.75 14.73
N SER A 201 15.42 5.43 14.92
CA SER A 201 15.63 6.37 16.03
C SER A 201 14.70 7.59 16.01
N ASN A 202 13.95 7.81 14.93
CA ASN A 202 12.97 8.88 14.83
C ASN A 202 11.56 8.46 15.29
N LEU A 203 11.32 7.16 15.54
CA LEU A 203 10.02 6.69 16.02
C LEU A 203 9.73 7.28 17.40
N THR A 204 8.64 8.05 17.51
CA THR A 204 8.29 8.66 18.79
C THR A 204 7.60 7.66 19.71
N SER A 205 7.74 7.87 21.03
CA SER A 205 7.11 6.99 22.01
C SER A 205 5.59 7.04 21.92
N SER A 206 5.05 8.20 21.55
CA SER A 206 3.61 8.40 21.32
C SER A 206 3.11 7.54 20.17
N GLU A 207 3.83 7.48 19.04
CA GLU A 207 3.45 6.64 17.89
C GLU A 207 3.54 5.14 18.24
N PHE A 208 4.64 4.73 18.89
CA PHE A 208 4.81 3.34 19.33
C PHE A 208 3.67 2.91 20.27
N VAL A 209 3.39 3.70 21.31
CA VAL A 209 2.35 3.39 22.30
C VAL A 209 0.97 3.43 21.67
N ALA A 210 0.68 4.39 20.79
CA ALA A 210 -0.60 4.49 20.11
C ALA A 210 -0.89 3.21 19.31
N LEU A 211 0.06 2.78 18.46
CA LEU A 211 -0.11 1.58 17.64
C LEU A 211 -0.18 0.30 18.48
N ALA A 212 0.66 0.17 19.52
CA ALA A 212 0.62 -0.97 20.42
C ALA A 212 -0.75 -1.09 21.13
N SER A 213 -1.36 0.05 21.47
CA SER A 213 -2.62 0.12 22.22
C SER A 213 -3.88 -0.15 21.39
N GLU A 214 -3.81 -0.10 20.06
CA GLU A 214 -4.97 -0.43 19.20
C GLU A 214 -5.36 -1.92 19.29
N VAL A 215 -4.40 -2.79 19.60
CA VAL A 215 -4.65 -4.23 19.71
C VAL A 215 -5.01 -4.61 21.15
N PRO A 216 -6.13 -5.31 21.40
CA PRO A 216 -6.55 -5.65 22.75
C PRO A 216 -5.66 -6.73 23.39
N SER A 217 -5.52 -6.69 24.71
CA SER A 217 -4.62 -7.59 25.47
C SER A 217 -4.94 -9.07 25.29
N HIS A 218 -6.22 -9.45 25.17
CA HIS A 218 -6.61 -10.86 24.97
C HIS A 218 -6.12 -11.43 23.63
N ALA A 219 -5.89 -10.59 22.62
CA ALA A 219 -5.33 -11.02 21.34
C ALA A 219 -3.84 -11.37 21.43
N ARG A 220 -3.15 -10.84 22.47
CA ARG A 220 -1.72 -11.08 22.76
C ARG A 220 -1.46 -12.14 23.81
N ALA A 221 -2.48 -12.88 24.26
CA ALA A 221 -2.38 -13.77 25.42
C ALA A 221 -1.27 -14.84 25.35
N MET A 222 -0.76 -15.13 24.14
CA MET A 222 0.27 -16.14 23.88
C MET A 222 1.47 -15.61 23.05
N GLU A 223 1.62 -14.29 22.92
CA GLU A 223 2.59 -13.70 21.98
C GLU A 223 3.62 -12.81 22.69
N ASP A 224 4.91 -13.17 22.53
CA ASP A 224 6.04 -12.39 23.05
C ASP A 224 6.46 -11.25 22.10
N GLY A 225 5.74 -11.07 20.98
CA GLY A 225 6.10 -10.15 19.89
C GLY A 225 6.23 -8.71 20.35
N LEU A 226 5.25 -8.22 21.11
CA LEU A 226 5.28 -6.87 21.67
C LEU A 226 6.46 -6.64 22.64
N TYR A 227 6.80 -7.62 23.47
CA TYR A 227 7.94 -7.48 24.39
C TYR A 227 9.26 -7.32 23.64
N ARG A 228 9.44 -8.07 22.54
CA ARG A 228 10.60 -7.90 21.65
C ARG A 228 10.62 -6.50 21.03
N ALA A 229 9.48 -6.00 20.56
CA ALA A 229 9.40 -4.65 20.00
C ALA A 229 9.75 -3.56 21.04
N ILE A 230 9.28 -3.72 22.29
CA ILE A 230 9.61 -2.81 23.40
C ILE A 230 11.11 -2.86 23.72
N ASP A 231 11.69 -4.05 23.81
CA ASP A 231 13.13 -4.21 24.06
C ASP A 231 13.98 -3.56 22.96
N THR A 232 13.59 -3.70 21.69
CA THR A 232 14.23 -2.98 20.58
C THR A 232 14.07 -1.47 20.70
N TYR A 233 12.89 -0.98 21.08
CA TYR A 233 12.60 0.46 21.18
C TYR A 233 13.35 1.17 22.31
N LEU A 234 13.62 0.47 23.42
CA LEU A 234 14.28 1.03 24.59
C LEU A 234 15.81 0.95 24.54
N LYS A 235 16.38 0.31 23.51
CA LYS A 235 17.83 0.20 23.28
C LYS A 235 18.38 1.41 22.55
#